data_AF-A0A453GXI3-F1
#
_entry.id   AF-A0A453GXI3-F1
#
_cell.length_a   1.000
_cell.length_b   1.000
_cell.length_c   1.000
_cell.angle_alpha   90.00
_cell.angle_beta   90.00
_cell.angle_gamma   90.00
#
_symmetry.space_group_name_H-M   'P 1'
#
loop_
_entity.id
_entity.type
_entity.pdbx_description
1 polymer ?
#
loop_
_entity_poly.entity_id
_entity_poly.type
_entity_poly.pdbx_seq_one_letter_code
_entity_poly.pdbx_strand_id
1 'polypeptide(L)'
;TGCSAGGLATILHCDDFSARFSRDVSVKCLADAGFFLDVKDISGKRSFWSVYDGVVHLQQNVREVLPKDCLANKEPTECFFPAELIKSIRTPMFILNSAYDSWQIRNVLVPVSSAPDKPWSICKDNIRNCNSTQIKVLDAFRNTMVGAFKVVEDKEDWGLFIDSCFTHCQSLYGISWNSEISPRLGNKSIAEAAGDWYHGRSQGEKEIDCEYPCNPTCSGQLPP
;
A
#
# COMPACT_ATOMS: atom_id res chain seq x y z
N THR A 1 -11.56 -5.94 -5.49
CA THR A 1 -10.37 -5.13 -5.82
C THR A 1 -10.72 -3.67 -5.68
N GLY A 2 -9.74 -2.82 -5.42
CA GLY A 2 -9.92 -1.37 -5.39
C GLY A 2 -8.57 -0.65 -5.26
N CYS A 3 -8.54 0.63 -5.64
CA CYS A 3 -7.37 1.48 -5.46
C CYS A 3 -7.55 2.51 -4.32
N SER A 4 -6.46 2.85 -3.61
CA SER A 4 -6.39 4.00 -2.70
C SER A 4 -7.34 3.80 -1.53
N ALA A 5 -8.25 4.73 -1.26
CA ALA A 5 -9.34 4.49 -0.31
C ALA A 5 -10.17 3.23 -0.63
N GLY A 6 -10.34 2.88 -1.92
CA GLY A 6 -10.96 1.62 -2.34
C GLY A 6 -10.08 0.39 -2.13
N GLY A 7 -8.76 0.56 -2.13
CA GLY A 7 -7.79 -0.48 -1.76
C GLY A 7 -7.86 -0.74 -0.26
N LEU A 8 -7.87 0.31 0.56
CA LEU A 8 -8.12 0.21 2.00
C LEU A 8 -9.48 -0.45 2.30
N ALA A 9 -10.54 -0.05 1.61
CA ALA A 9 -11.85 -0.68 1.76
C ALA A 9 -11.84 -2.16 1.34
N THR A 10 -11.05 -2.51 0.32
CA THR A 10 -10.85 -3.92 -0.05
C THR A 10 -10.16 -4.69 1.07
N ILE A 11 -9.14 -4.11 1.72
CA ILE A 11 -8.49 -4.71 2.90
C ILE A 11 -9.52 -4.93 4.01
N LEU A 12 -10.28 -3.89 4.34
CA LEU A 12 -11.23 -3.88 5.45
C LEU A 12 -12.38 -4.90 5.28
N HIS A 13 -12.92 -5.03 4.07
CA HIS A 13 -14.15 -5.79 3.83
C HIS A 13 -13.93 -7.17 3.18
N CYS A 14 -12.69 -7.59 2.94
CA CYS A 14 -12.42 -8.83 2.22
C CYS A 14 -13.03 -10.06 2.93
N ASP A 15 -12.83 -10.18 4.25
CA ASP A 15 -13.35 -11.29 5.04
C ASP A 15 -14.89 -11.27 5.10
N ASP A 16 -15.50 -10.10 5.30
CA ASP A 16 -16.96 -9.95 5.29
C ASP A 16 -17.56 -10.30 3.93
N PHE A 17 -16.87 -9.94 2.84
CA PHE A 17 -17.30 -10.31 1.49
C PHE A 17 -17.18 -11.81 1.27
N SER A 18 -16.07 -12.42 1.68
CA SER A 18 -15.85 -13.86 1.64
C SER A 18 -16.93 -14.64 2.40
N ALA A 19 -17.30 -14.15 3.59
CA ALA A 19 -18.30 -14.77 4.46
C ALA A 19 -19.73 -14.79 3.89
N ARG A 20 -20.01 -14.04 2.80
CA ARG A 20 -21.32 -14.07 2.11
C ARG A 20 -21.50 -15.28 1.21
N PHE A 21 -20.44 -16.03 0.92
CA PHE A 21 -20.47 -17.17 0.02
C PHE A 21 -20.28 -18.49 0.77
N SER A 22 -20.66 -19.60 0.11
CA SER A 22 -20.33 -20.93 0.62
C SER A 22 -18.83 -21.21 0.50
N ARG A 23 -18.33 -22.23 1.20
CA ARG A 23 -16.92 -22.65 1.16
C ARG A 23 -16.43 -23.09 -0.23
N ASP A 24 -17.35 -23.39 -1.14
CA ASP A 24 -17.02 -23.81 -2.51
C ASP A 24 -16.67 -22.62 -3.43
N VAL A 25 -16.96 -21.39 -3.00
CA VAL A 25 -16.62 -20.17 -3.73
C VAL A 25 -15.27 -19.66 -3.23
N SER A 26 -14.26 -19.68 -4.10
CA SER A 26 -12.97 -19.06 -3.80
C SER A 26 -13.08 -17.54 -3.93
N VAL A 27 -12.92 -16.85 -2.81
CA VAL A 27 -12.82 -15.39 -2.76
C VAL A 27 -11.37 -15.00 -2.54
N LYS A 28 -10.89 -14.08 -3.37
CA LYS A 28 -9.56 -13.48 -3.30
C LYS A 28 -9.67 -11.97 -3.50
N CYS A 29 -8.86 -11.19 -2.79
CA CYS A 29 -8.92 -9.73 -2.86
C CYS A 29 -7.61 -9.14 -3.35
N LEU A 30 -7.67 -8.13 -4.23
CA LEU A 30 -6.51 -7.34 -4.64
C LEU A 30 -6.67 -5.92 -4.11
N ALA A 31 -5.75 -5.48 -3.27
CA ALA A 31 -5.71 -4.11 -2.75
C ALA A 31 -4.57 -3.35 -3.42
N ASP A 32 -4.90 -2.33 -4.20
CA ASP A 32 -3.94 -1.49 -4.91
C ASP A 32 -3.79 -0.14 -4.19
N ALA A 33 -2.57 0.26 -3.87
CA ALA A 33 -2.23 1.53 -3.24
C ALA A 33 -3.07 1.84 -1.97
N GLY A 34 -3.59 0.80 -1.32
CA GLY A 34 -4.48 0.89 -0.15
C GLY A 34 -3.74 0.72 1.18
N PHE A 35 -2.46 0.36 1.12
CA PHE A 35 -1.62 0.17 2.31
C PHE A 35 -1.01 1.51 2.76
N PHE A 36 -1.79 2.29 3.49
CA PHE A 36 -1.34 3.54 4.08
C PHE A 36 -0.60 3.31 5.41
N LEU A 37 0.52 4.02 5.58
CA LEU A 37 1.32 3.96 6.79
C LEU A 37 0.89 4.98 7.84
N ASP A 38 0.99 4.54 9.08
CA ASP A 38 0.88 5.41 10.24
C ASP A 38 2.27 5.87 10.70
N VAL A 39 2.73 6.98 10.15
CA VAL A 39 4.06 7.53 10.41
C VAL A 39 4.00 8.99 10.80
N LYS A 40 5.10 9.47 11.39
CA LYS A 40 5.32 10.91 11.56
C LYS A 40 5.78 11.52 10.24
N ASP A 41 5.26 12.70 9.93
CA ASP A 41 5.77 13.53 8.86
C ASP A 41 7.17 14.06 9.20
N ILE A 42 7.81 14.73 8.23
CA ILE A 42 9.16 15.31 8.42
C ILE A 42 9.23 16.42 9.48
N SER A 43 8.09 16.93 9.98
CA SER A 43 8.04 17.84 11.13
C SER A 43 7.88 17.11 12.47
N GLY A 44 7.84 15.77 12.45
CA GLY A 44 7.68 14.92 13.62
C GLY A 44 6.23 14.75 14.09
N LYS A 45 5.25 15.22 13.31
CA LYS A 45 3.83 15.14 13.66
C LYS A 45 3.16 13.96 12.97
N ARG A 46 2.24 13.31 13.66
CA ARG A 46 1.43 12.20 13.12
C ARG A 46 0.20 12.75 12.40
N SER A 47 0.41 13.63 11.42
CA SER A 47 -0.67 14.42 10.80
C SER A 47 -1.77 13.56 10.15
N PHE A 48 -1.38 12.43 9.57
CA PHE A 48 -2.32 11.52 8.92
C PHE A 48 -3.17 10.70 9.90
N TRP A 49 -2.68 10.47 11.13
CA TRP A 49 -3.48 9.87 12.19
C TRP A 49 -4.76 10.66 12.43
N SER A 50 -4.68 11.99 12.50
CA SER A 50 -5.86 12.83 12.70
C SER A 50 -6.91 12.67 11.58
N VAL A 51 -6.48 12.35 10.36
CA VAL A 51 -7.38 12.05 9.23
C VAL A 51 -8.09 10.72 9.48
N TYR A 52 -7.34 9.66 9.81
CA TYR A 52 -7.90 8.35 10.12
C TYR A 52 -8.82 8.39 11.35
N ASP A 53 -8.41 9.10 12.40
CA ASP A 53 -9.17 9.29 13.63
C ASP A 53 -10.50 9.97 13.35
N GLY A 54 -10.48 11.03 12.53
CA GLY A 54 -11.69 11.70 12.07
C GLY A 54 -12.62 10.78 11.29
N VAL A 55 -12.09 9.93 10.41
CA VAL A 55 -12.89 8.94 9.64
C VAL A 55 -13.54 7.93 10.59
N VAL A 56 -12.78 7.37 11.52
CA VAL A 56 -13.27 6.35 12.47
C VAL A 56 -14.32 6.94 13.42
N HIS A 57 -14.14 8.18 13.87
CA HIS A 57 -15.13 8.85 14.73
C HIS A 57 -16.38 9.29 13.98
N LEU A 58 -16.26 9.74 12.73
CA LEU A 58 -17.40 10.12 11.90
C LEU A 58 -18.23 8.90 11.49
N GLN A 59 -17.56 7.81 11.11
CA GLN A 59 -18.18 6.58 10.63
C GLN A 59 -18.25 5.57 11.78
N GLN A 60 -19.19 5.74 12.70
CA GLN A 60 -19.33 4.88 13.89
C GLN A 60 -19.36 3.38 13.56
N ASN A 61 -19.89 3.02 12.38
CA ASN A 61 -19.96 1.64 11.89
C ASN A 61 -18.59 1.05 11.51
N VAL A 62 -17.54 1.87 11.31
CA VAL A 62 -16.19 1.37 11.05
C VAL A 62 -15.74 0.46 12.18
N ARG A 63 -16.08 0.80 13.44
CA ARG A 63 -15.72 -0.03 14.59
C ARG A 63 -16.29 -1.45 14.51
N GLU A 64 -17.41 -1.65 13.81
CA GLU A 64 -18.04 -2.98 13.66
C GLU A 64 -17.28 -3.89 12.70
N VAL A 65 -16.54 -3.31 11.74
CA VAL A 65 -15.75 -4.05 10.74
C VAL A 65 -14.27 -4.15 11.11
N LEU A 66 -13.84 -3.53 12.21
CA LEU A 66 -12.47 -3.66 12.71
C LEU A 66 -12.24 -5.00 13.43
N PRO A 67 -11.00 -5.55 13.39
CA PRO A 67 -10.69 -6.79 14.10
C PRO A 67 -10.92 -6.67 15.61
N LYS A 68 -11.73 -7.60 16.16
CA LYS A 68 -12.12 -7.58 17.58
C LYS A 68 -10.93 -7.80 18.53
N ASP A 69 -9.97 -8.62 18.11
CA ASP A 69 -8.70 -8.88 18.80
C ASP A 69 -7.83 -7.62 18.88
N CYS A 70 -7.81 -6.81 17.82
CA CYS A 70 -7.14 -5.51 17.84
C CYS A 70 -7.84 -4.54 18.80
N LEU A 71 -9.17 -4.40 18.68
CA LEU A 71 -9.98 -3.50 19.53
C LEU A 71 -9.96 -3.85 21.02
N ALA A 72 -9.55 -5.06 21.39
CA ALA A 72 -9.40 -5.46 22.79
C ALA A 72 -8.22 -4.76 23.48
N ASN A 73 -7.21 -4.33 22.72
CA ASN A 73 -5.95 -3.83 23.27
C ASN A 73 -5.49 -2.48 22.70
N LYS A 74 -6.16 -1.98 21.64
CA LYS A 74 -5.73 -0.81 20.87
C LYS A 74 -6.90 0.12 20.56
N GLU A 75 -6.58 1.36 20.25
CA GLU A 75 -7.55 2.36 19.81
C GLU A 75 -8.15 1.98 18.44
N PRO A 76 -9.44 2.24 18.19
CA PRO A 76 -10.06 1.98 16.88
C PRO A 76 -9.30 2.57 15.69
N THR A 77 -8.74 3.77 15.86
CA THR A 77 -7.92 4.44 14.85
C THR A 77 -6.68 3.64 14.50
N GLU A 78 -6.01 3.03 15.49
CA GLU A 78 -4.85 2.16 15.26
C GLU A 78 -5.27 0.91 14.47
N CYS A 79 -6.38 0.30 14.88
CA CYS A 79 -6.91 -0.90 14.23
C CYS A 79 -7.42 -0.65 12.81
N PHE A 80 -7.68 0.60 12.43
CA PHE A 80 -8.09 0.97 11.08
C PHE A 80 -6.90 1.11 10.11
N PHE A 81 -5.66 1.21 10.61
CA PHE A 81 -4.49 1.24 9.74
C PHE A 81 -4.21 -0.14 9.12
N PRO A 82 -3.90 -0.20 7.81
CA PRO A 82 -3.60 -1.45 7.11
C PRO A 82 -2.57 -2.34 7.80
N ALA A 83 -1.51 -1.76 8.37
CA ALA A 83 -0.47 -2.52 9.06
C ALA A 83 -1.00 -3.33 10.27
N GLU A 84 -2.07 -2.87 10.91
CA GLU A 84 -2.76 -3.63 11.96
C GLU A 84 -3.85 -4.54 11.39
N LEU A 85 -4.65 -4.05 10.43
CA LEU A 85 -5.74 -4.81 9.80
C LEU A 85 -5.25 -6.16 9.24
N ILE A 86 -4.16 -6.15 8.47
CA ILE A 86 -3.70 -7.35 7.75
C ILE A 86 -3.28 -8.51 8.67
N LYS A 87 -3.04 -8.24 9.96
CA LYS A 87 -2.70 -9.27 10.94
C LYS A 87 -3.87 -10.23 11.18
N SER A 88 -5.10 -9.71 11.11
CA SER A 88 -6.31 -10.47 11.45
C SER A 88 -7.08 -10.99 10.23
N ILE A 89 -6.76 -10.51 9.02
CA ILE A 89 -7.41 -10.93 7.77
C ILE A 89 -7.04 -12.37 7.42
N ARG A 90 -8.05 -13.14 7.03
CA ARG A 90 -7.93 -14.57 6.71
C ARG A 90 -8.07 -14.88 5.22
N THR A 91 -8.85 -14.08 4.50
CA THR A 91 -9.09 -14.29 3.07
C THR A 91 -7.82 -13.98 2.28
N PRO A 92 -7.45 -14.82 1.28
CA PRO A 92 -6.26 -14.60 0.47
C PRO A 92 -6.26 -13.20 -0.16
N MET A 93 -5.15 -12.49 -0.03
CA MET A 93 -5.02 -11.12 -0.51
C MET A 93 -3.74 -10.90 -1.32
N PHE A 94 -3.85 -10.14 -2.40
CA PHE A 94 -2.74 -9.59 -3.15
C PHE A 94 -2.62 -8.11 -2.83
N ILE A 95 -1.50 -7.72 -2.22
CA ILE A 95 -1.20 -6.32 -1.93
C ILE A 95 -0.29 -5.79 -3.04
N LEU A 96 -0.81 -4.85 -3.81
CA LEU A 96 -0.10 -4.07 -4.80
C LEU A 96 0.11 -2.68 -4.23
N ASN A 97 1.35 -2.26 -4.02
CA ASN A 97 1.61 -0.95 -3.45
C ASN A 97 2.99 -0.47 -3.88
N SER A 98 3.12 0.80 -4.27
CA SER A 98 4.47 1.37 -4.42
C SER A 98 5.10 1.59 -3.03
N ALA A 99 6.37 1.22 -2.87
CA ALA A 99 7.18 1.57 -1.71
C ALA A 99 7.41 3.09 -1.58
N TYR A 100 7.31 3.82 -2.69
CA TYR A 100 7.40 5.27 -2.79
C TYR A 100 6.07 5.85 -3.29
N ASP A 101 4.96 5.38 -2.71
CA ASP A 101 3.62 5.81 -3.08
C ASP A 101 3.51 7.34 -3.09
N SER A 102 3.25 7.91 -4.27
CA SER A 102 3.35 9.36 -4.45
C SER A 102 2.35 10.11 -3.58
N TRP A 103 1.17 9.52 -3.38
CA TRP A 103 0.11 10.13 -2.60
C TRP A 103 0.50 10.17 -1.13
N GLN A 104 1.04 9.07 -0.60
CA GLN A 104 1.53 9.02 0.77
C GLN A 104 2.72 9.97 0.98
N ILE A 105 3.66 10.04 0.05
CA ILE A 105 4.76 10.99 0.16
C ILE A 105 4.23 12.42 0.21
N ARG A 106 3.26 12.78 -0.65
CA ARG A 106 2.70 14.14 -0.73
C ARG A 106 1.81 14.54 0.45
N ASN A 107 1.09 13.59 1.05
CA ASN A 107 0.01 13.88 2.00
C ASN A 107 0.26 13.34 3.41
N VAL A 108 1.12 12.32 3.56
CA VAL A 108 1.44 11.69 4.85
C VAL A 108 2.82 12.09 5.32
N LEU A 109 3.86 11.84 4.52
CA LEU A 109 5.24 12.07 4.92
C LEU A 109 5.67 13.54 4.78
N VAL A 110 5.29 14.18 3.68
CA VAL A 110 5.66 15.57 3.34
C VAL A 110 4.41 16.40 2.99
N PRO A 111 3.39 16.46 3.87
CA PRO A 111 2.24 17.34 3.67
C PRO A 111 2.68 18.80 3.54
N VAL A 112 1.85 19.62 2.88
CA VAL A 112 2.14 21.06 2.68
C VAL A 112 2.45 21.78 4.00
N SER A 113 1.81 21.36 5.09
CA SER A 113 2.02 21.92 6.43
C SER A 113 3.38 21.61 7.08
N SER A 114 4.07 20.54 6.67
CA SER A 114 5.35 20.12 7.27
C SER A 114 6.58 20.61 6.49
N ALA A 115 6.42 20.93 5.20
CA ALA A 115 7.45 21.52 4.35
C ALA A 115 6.85 22.63 3.47
N PRO A 116 6.79 23.88 3.96
CA PRO A 116 6.47 25.03 3.11
C PRO A 116 7.61 25.38 2.14
N ASP A 117 8.81 24.82 2.37
CA ASP A 117 10.01 25.14 1.60
C ASP A 117 9.99 24.53 0.19
N LYS A 118 10.43 25.34 -0.79
CA LYS A 118 10.49 24.96 -2.22
C LYS A 118 11.21 23.62 -2.51
N PRO A 119 12.33 23.24 -1.84
CA PRO A 119 13.05 22.01 -2.19
C PRO A 119 12.22 20.73 -2.02
N TRP A 120 11.36 20.67 -1.00
CA TRP A 120 10.48 19.52 -0.79
C TRP A 120 9.30 19.49 -1.76
N SER A 121 8.79 20.66 -2.17
CA SER A 121 7.73 20.74 -3.19
C SER A 121 8.15 20.04 -4.48
N ILE A 122 9.35 20.36 -5.00
CA ILE A 122 9.81 19.80 -6.28
C ILE A 122 10.10 18.29 -6.16
N CYS A 123 10.64 17.86 -5.01
CA CYS A 123 10.92 16.45 -4.72
C CYS A 123 9.65 15.60 -4.60
N LYS A 124 8.63 16.07 -3.87
CA LYS A 124 7.36 15.33 -3.72
C LYS A 124 6.47 15.41 -4.97
N ASP A 125 6.72 16.34 -5.87
CA ASP A 125 6.05 16.36 -7.17
C ASP A 125 6.67 15.33 -8.12
N ASN A 126 7.99 15.14 -8.07
CA ASN A 126 8.72 14.15 -8.85
C ASN A 126 9.98 13.69 -8.10
N ILE A 127 10.00 12.41 -7.71
CA ILE A 127 11.10 11.80 -6.94
C ILE A 127 12.49 11.98 -7.58
N ARG A 128 12.56 12.11 -8.91
CA ARG A 128 13.82 12.32 -9.66
C ARG A 128 14.51 13.64 -9.30
N ASN A 129 13.77 14.59 -8.74
CA ASN A 129 14.28 15.89 -8.32
C ASN A 129 14.70 15.91 -6.84
N CYS A 130 14.54 14.81 -6.11
CA CYS A 130 14.97 14.72 -4.72
C CYS A 130 16.49 14.67 -4.63
N ASN A 131 17.06 15.43 -3.70
CA ASN A 131 18.47 15.31 -3.35
C ASN A 131 18.72 14.06 -2.47
N SER A 132 19.98 13.70 -2.26
CA SER A 132 20.37 12.51 -1.50
C SER A 132 19.88 12.49 -0.05
N THR A 133 19.67 13.66 0.59
CA THR A 133 19.12 13.72 1.96
C THR A 133 17.62 13.46 1.94
N GLN A 134 16.90 13.97 0.94
CA GLN A 134 15.48 13.71 0.76
C GLN A 134 15.24 12.23 0.43
N ILE A 135 16.06 11.64 -0.45
CA ILE A 135 15.98 10.20 -0.77
C ILE A 135 16.14 9.34 0.49
N LYS A 136 17.11 9.62 1.37
CA LYS A 136 17.26 8.90 2.64
C LYS A 136 16.01 8.92 3.53
N VAL A 137 15.26 10.01 3.51
CA VAL A 137 13.97 10.12 4.23
C VAL A 137 12.92 9.23 3.57
N LEU A 138 12.87 9.19 2.24
CA LEU A 138 11.98 8.30 1.49
C LEU A 138 12.36 6.82 1.67
N ASP A 139 13.65 6.49 1.72
CA ASP A 139 14.13 5.13 1.99
C ASP A 139 13.71 4.67 3.40
N ALA A 140 13.78 5.55 4.39
CA ALA A 140 13.29 5.26 5.74
C ALA A 140 11.77 5.01 5.76
N PHE A 141 11.00 5.76 4.96
CA PHE A 141 9.57 5.53 4.77
C PHE A 141 9.30 4.17 4.11
N ARG A 142 10.00 3.83 3.02
CA ARG A 142 9.97 2.50 2.39
C ARG A 142 10.29 1.40 3.40
N ASN A 143 11.35 1.55 4.18
CA ASN A 143 11.79 0.54 5.14
C ASN A 143 10.75 0.30 6.24
N THR A 144 9.98 1.34 6.60
CA THR A 144 8.81 1.20 7.47
C THR A 144 7.71 0.37 6.80
N MET A 145 7.44 0.61 5.51
CA MET A 145 6.45 -0.17 4.74
C MET A 145 6.84 -1.64 4.63
N VAL A 146 8.08 -1.91 4.22
CA VAL A 146 8.63 -3.27 4.11
C VAL A 146 8.58 -3.98 5.46
N GLY A 147 8.92 -3.29 6.55
CA GLY A 147 8.80 -3.82 7.91
C GLY A 147 7.38 -4.23 8.28
N ALA A 148 6.36 -3.49 7.83
CA ALA A 148 4.96 -3.81 8.07
C ALA A 148 4.48 -5.06 7.31
N PHE A 149 5.12 -5.40 6.18
CA PHE A 149 4.78 -6.59 5.40
C PHE A 149 5.37 -7.90 5.93
N LYS A 150 6.21 -7.87 6.97
CA LYS A 150 6.73 -9.10 7.60
C LYS A 150 5.63 -10.08 8.01
N VAL A 151 4.47 -9.57 8.43
CA VAL A 151 3.31 -10.41 8.81
C VAL A 151 2.67 -11.15 7.62
N VAL A 152 2.99 -10.75 6.39
CA VAL A 152 2.53 -11.38 5.15
C VAL A 152 3.49 -12.51 4.73
N GLU A 153 4.75 -12.51 5.16
CA GLU A 153 5.75 -13.53 4.78
C GLU A 153 5.23 -14.94 5.09
N ASP A 154 4.60 -15.14 6.26
CA ASP A 154 4.07 -16.43 6.71
C ASP A 154 2.70 -16.81 6.08
N LYS A 155 2.07 -15.93 5.31
CA LYS A 155 0.74 -16.19 4.69
C LYS A 155 0.88 -16.77 3.28
N GLU A 156 0.99 -18.09 3.14
CA GLU A 156 1.34 -18.76 1.87
C GLU A 156 0.41 -18.43 0.69
N ASP A 157 -0.87 -18.19 0.96
CA ASP A 157 -1.92 -17.88 -0.03
C ASP A 157 -2.01 -16.39 -0.40
N TRP A 158 -1.19 -15.55 0.22
CA TRP A 158 -1.12 -14.12 -0.07
C TRP A 158 -0.07 -13.79 -1.12
N GLY A 159 -0.34 -12.73 -1.86
CA GLY A 159 0.58 -12.14 -2.81
C GLY A 159 0.97 -10.72 -2.42
N LEU A 160 2.15 -10.31 -2.87
CA LEU A 160 2.75 -9.02 -2.58
C LEU A 160 3.52 -8.57 -3.84
N PHE A 161 3.23 -7.36 -4.31
CA PHE A 161 4.00 -6.74 -5.39
C PHE A 161 4.28 -5.30 -4.97
N ILE A 162 5.47 -5.08 -4.40
CA ILE A 162 5.91 -3.78 -3.91
C ILE A 162 7.04 -3.27 -4.80
N ASP A 163 6.70 -2.45 -5.78
CA ASP A 163 7.68 -1.80 -6.65
C ASP A 163 8.25 -0.52 -6.04
N SER A 164 9.37 -0.07 -6.57
CA SER A 164 10.02 1.18 -6.15
C SER A 164 9.74 2.36 -7.08
N CYS A 165 8.64 2.32 -7.84
CA CYS A 165 8.25 3.41 -8.73
C CYS A 165 7.47 4.49 -7.97
N PHE A 166 7.66 5.75 -8.32
CA PHE A 166 6.89 6.85 -7.72
C PHE A 166 5.53 6.99 -8.40
N THR A 167 4.54 6.27 -7.89
CA THR A 167 3.21 6.10 -8.52
C THR A 167 2.12 5.83 -7.47
N HIS A 168 0.86 5.93 -7.88
CA HIS A 168 -0.34 5.62 -7.10
C HIS A 168 -1.41 5.03 -8.04
N CYS A 169 -2.17 4.05 -7.58
CA CYS A 169 -3.20 3.34 -8.37
C CYS A 169 -2.72 2.61 -9.63
N GLN A 170 -1.83 1.65 -9.47
CA GLN A 170 -1.16 1.01 -10.60
C GLN A 170 -2.05 0.04 -11.40
N SER A 171 -3.08 -0.55 -10.77
CA SER A 171 -3.98 -1.49 -11.43
C SER A 171 -5.02 -0.83 -12.34
N LEU A 172 -5.23 0.49 -12.19
CA LEU A 172 -6.27 1.21 -12.94
C LEU A 172 -5.85 1.57 -14.38
N TYR A 173 -4.55 1.57 -14.67
CA TYR A 173 -4.03 2.04 -15.94
C TYR A 173 -3.34 0.90 -16.68
N GLY A 174 -3.69 0.69 -17.95
CA GLY A 174 -3.07 -0.35 -18.77
C GLY A 174 -1.56 -0.20 -18.89
N ILE A 175 -1.06 1.05 -18.89
CA ILE A 175 0.37 1.36 -18.97
C ILE A 175 1.17 0.82 -17.78
N SER A 176 0.61 0.86 -16.56
CA SER A 176 1.25 0.33 -15.35
C SER A 176 0.89 -1.13 -15.12
N TRP A 177 -0.34 -1.54 -15.43
CA TRP A 177 -0.84 -2.90 -15.19
C TRP A 177 -0.16 -3.96 -16.08
N ASN A 178 -0.17 -3.75 -17.40
CA ASN A 178 0.41 -4.69 -18.35
C ASN A 178 0.75 -4.03 -19.69
N SER A 179 1.97 -3.51 -19.81
CA SER A 179 2.46 -2.93 -21.06
C SER A 179 3.97 -3.15 -21.20
N GLU A 180 4.56 -2.69 -22.30
CA GLU A 180 6.02 -2.72 -22.48
C GLU A 180 6.75 -1.83 -21.47
N ILE A 181 6.06 -0.81 -20.92
CA ILE A 181 6.61 0.16 -19.96
C ILE A 181 6.04 -0.01 -18.54
N SER A 182 5.33 -1.11 -18.27
CA SER A 182 4.84 -1.40 -16.93
C SER A 182 6.00 -1.62 -15.97
N PRO A 183 5.87 -1.23 -14.69
CA PRO A 183 6.78 -1.69 -13.64
C PRO A 183 6.89 -3.22 -13.67
N ARG A 184 8.12 -3.71 -13.52
CA ARG A 184 8.42 -5.13 -13.40
C ARG A 184 9.28 -5.38 -12.18
N LEU A 185 8.97 -6.47 -11.50
CA LEU A 185 9.83 -7.10 -10.51
C LEU A 185 10.29 -8.44 -11.08
N GLY A 186 11.60 -8.66 -11.04
CA GLY A 186 12.23 -9.67 -11.89
C GLY A 186 11.84 -9.46 -13.36
N ASN A 187 11.16 -10.45 -13.94
CA ASN A 187 10.69 -10.41 -15.32
C ASN A 187 9.17 -10.24 -15.45
N LYS A 188 8.43 -10.07 -14.35
CA LYS A 188 6.96 -10.04 -14.37
C LYS A 188 6.39 -8.64 -14.26
N SER A 189 5.39 -8.34 -15.08
CA SER A 189 4.50 -7.19 -14.86
C SER A 189 3.58 -7.45 -13.68
N ILE A 190 2.90 -6.39 -13.23
CA ILE A 190 1.89 -6.47 -12.17
C ILE A 190 0.80 -7.48 -12.55
N ALA A 191 0.31 -7.45 -13.79
CA ALA A 191 -0.74 -8.36 -14.25
C ALA A 191 -0.29 -9.83 -14.30
N GLU A 192 0.97 -10.08 -14.65
CA GLU A 192 1.55 -11.42 -14.67
C GLU A 192 1.63 -11.99 -13.25
N ALA A 193 2.19 -11.23 -12.31
CA ALA A 193 2.29 -11.63 -10.90
C ALA A 193 0.91 -11.83 -10.25
N ALA A 194 0.00 -10.86 -10.43
CA ALA A 194 -1.37 -10.97 -9.90
C ALA A 194 -2.14 -12.13 -10.54
N GLY A 195 -1.94 -12.40 -11.84
CA GLY A 195 -2.54 -13.53 -12.53
C GLY A 195 -2.03 -14.87 -12.03
N ASP A 196 -0.71 -15.00 -11.83
CA ASP A 196 -0.11 -16.22 -11.30
C ASP A 196 -0.58 -16.51 -9.87
N TRP A 197 -0.64 -15.50 -9.01
CA TRP A 197 -1.23 -15.61 -7.67
C TRP A 197 -2.71 -15.99 -7.71
N TYR A 198 -3.50 -15.32 -8.54
CA TYR A 198 -4.95 -15.54 -8.61
C TYR A 198 -5.25 -16.99 -9.01
N HIS A 199 -4.50 -17.54 -9.96
CA HIS A 199 -4.67 -18.90 -10.46
C HIS A 199 -3.84 -19.95 -9.72
N GLY A 200 -3.00 -19.57 -8.74
CA GLY A 200 -2.13 -20.49 -8.01
C GLY A 200 -1.09 -21.18 -8.90
N ARG A 201 -0.58 -20.47 -9.93
CA ARG A 201 0.38 -21.02 -10.90
C ARG A 201 1.81 -21.09 -10.38
N SER A 202 2.08 -20.46 -9.25
CA SER A 202 3.37 -20.35 -8.60
C SER A 202 3.21 -20.41 -7.08
N GLN A 203 4.28 -20.83 -6.40
CA GLN A 203 4.36 -20.74 -4.95
C GLN A 203 4.98 -19.39 -4.58
N GLY A 204 4.21 -18.53 -3.93
CA GLY A 204 4.71 -17.29 -3.32
C GLY A 204 5.02 -16.15 -4.30
N GLU A 205 3.98 -15.54 -4.88
CA GLU A 205 4.09 -14.24 -5.57
C GLU A 205 4.26 -13.10 -4.56
N LYS A 206 5.38 -13.09 -3.84
CA LYS A 206 5.72 -12.04 -2.87
C LYS A 206 7.04 -11.39 -3.25
N GLU A 207 6.94 -10.28 -3.96
CA GLU A 207 8.09 -9.54 -4.45
C GLU A 207 8.10 -8.12 -3.85
N ILE A 208 9.27 -7.74 -3.33
CA ILE A 208 9.56 -6.40 -2.84
C ILE A 208 10.83 -5.94 -3.54
N ASP A 209 10.73 -4.80 -4.21
CA ASP A 209 11.80 -4.19 -4.98
C ASP A 209 12.89 -3.57 -4.09
N CYS A 210 14.03 -3.21 -4.67
CA CYS A 210 15.15 -2.56 -3.98
C CYS A 210 14.92 -1.05 -3.71
N GLU A 211 15.83 -0.35 -3.04
CA GLU A 211 15.68 1.10 -2.78
C GLU A 211 15.80 1.93 -4.08
N TYR A 212 15.11 3.07 -4.15
CA TYR A 212 15.12 3.95 -5.32
C TYR A 212 16.54 4.49 -5.57
N PRO A 213 17.02 4.64 -6.83
CA PRO A 213 16.33 4.46 -8.11
C PRO A 213 16.64 3.12 -8.79
N CYS A 214 16.60 1.99 -8.08
CA CYS A 214 17.14 0.75 -8.63
C CYS A 214 16.33 0.14 -9.78
N ASN A 215 15.00 0.37 -9.85
CA ASN A 215 14.15 -0.30 -10.83
C ASN A 215 14.11 0.50 -12.15
N PRO A 216 14.73 -0.04 -13.23
CA PRO A 216 14.83 0.67 -14.50
C PRO A 216 13.50 0.71 -15.27
N THR A 217 12.50 -0.08 -14.86
CA THR A 217 11.19 -0.16 -15.54
C THR A 217 10.20 0.92 -15.08
N CYS A 218 10.56 1.70 -14.06
CA CYS A 218 9.75 2.82 -13.59
C CYS A 218 9.72 3.98 -14.61
N SER A 219 8.80 3.88 -15.57
CA SER A 219 8.61 4.88 -16.61
C SER A 219 8.21 6.24 -16.03
N GLY A 220 8.70 7.33 -16.63
CA GLY A 220 8.25 8.69 -16.30
C GLY A 220 6.82 8.99 -16.75
N GLN A 221 6.19 8.10 -17.52
CA GLN A 221 4.81 8.21 -17.97
C GLN A 221 3.82 7.53 -17.01
N LEU A 222 4.31 6.85 -15.97
CA LEU A 222 3.45 6.25 -14.97
C LEU A 222 2.66 7.36 -14.25
N PRO A 223 1.39 7.10 -13.92
CA PRO A 223 0.57 8.06 -13.19
C PRO A 223 1.24 8.32 -11.84
N PRO A 224 1.47 9.60 -11.48
CA PRO A 224 2.04 9.94 -10.19
C PRO A 224 1.06 9.55 -9.10
#